data_AF-A0A078JIM4-F1
#
_entry.id   AF-A0A078JIM4-F1
#
_cell.length_a   1.000
_cell.length_b   1.000
_cell.length_c   1.000
_cell.angle_alpha   90.00
_cell.angle_beta   90.00
_cell.angle_gamma   90.00
#
_symmetry.space_group_name_H-M   'P 1'
#
loop_
_entity.id
_entity.type
_entity.pdbx_description
1 polymer ?
#
loop_
_entity_poly.entity_id
_entity_poly.type
_entity_poly.pdbx_seq_one_letter_code
_entity_poly.pdbx_strand_id
1 'polypeptide(L)'
;MRIKSFKVLVHVLYSLYVSLSFSRSLICFVLKPYNFFSKKPMNTMLNSSHALFSLIFLYCIFFSSLALSSPVSDPELIVDEVHRKINESISRRNLGYFSCETGNPIDDCWRCDKDWEKNRKRLADCGIGFGKNAIGGRDGEIYVVTDPGNDDPVNPKPGTLRYAVIQDEPLWIIFNRDMTIQLKEELIMNSFKTLDGRGASVHIAGGPCITIQYVTNIIIHGLHIHDCKQGGNTYVRDSPEHYGWRTISDGDGVSIFGGSHVWVDHCSLSNCNDGLIDAIRGSTAITISNNYLTHHNKVMLLGHSDTYEQDKNMQVTIAFNHFGEGLVQRMPRCRHGYFHVVNNDYTHWEMYAIGGSANPTINSQGNRFVAPDDSFSKEVTKHEDAPESEWSHWNWRSEGDLMLNGAFFTLSGAGPTKSSSYSRASSLAARPSSNVGEITISSGALSCKKGSHC
;
A
#
# COMPACT_ATOMS: atom_id res chain seq x y z
N MET A 1 -33.38 -28.59 -65.02
CA MET A 1 -32.16 -29.40 -64.86
C MET A 1 -31.42 -28.90 -63.62
N ARG A 2 -31.28 -29.77 -62.61
CA ARG A 2 -30.43 -29.71 -61.40
C ARG A 2 -30.61 -28.59 -60.35
N ILE A 3 -31.11 -29.07 -59.22
CA ILE A 3 -31.06 -28.62 -57.83
C ILE A 3 -29.63 -28.23 -57.37
N LYS A 4 -29.49 -27.11 -56.64
CA LYS A 4 -28.80 -26.97 -55.33
C LYS A 4 -28.63 -25.47 -54.96
N SER A 5 -29.48 -24.98 -54.06
CA SER A 5 -29.22 -23.82 -53.20
C SER A 5 -29.18 -24.32 -51.77
N PHE A 6 -28.00 -24.48 -51.18
CA PHE A 6 -27.76 -24.53 -49.74
C PHE A 6 -26.24 -24.59 -49.53
N LYS A 7 -25.68 -23.52 -48.95
CA LYS A 7 -24.35 -23.38 -48.29
C LYS A 7 -23.68 -22.05 -48.63
N VAL A 8 -24.16 -20.95 -48.05
CA VAL A 8 -23.31 -19.84 -47.57
C VAL A 8 -24.06 -19.15 -46.42
N LEU A 9 -24.10 -19.77 -45.25
CA LEU A 9 -24.34 -19.09 -43.97
C LEU A 9 -23.95 -19.97 -42.77
N VAL A 10 -22.82 -20.69 -42.86
CA VAL A 10 -22.27 -21.50 -41.74
C VAL A 10 -20.73 -21.42 -41.72
N HIS A 11 -20.17 -20.26 -42.07
CA HIS A 11 -18.71 -20.06 -42.07
C HIS A 11 -18.26 -18.73 -41.45
N VAL A 12 -19.02 -18.23 -40.48
CA VAL A 12 -18.62 -17.07 -39.64
C VAL A 12 -18.73 -17.36 -38.13
N LEU A 13 -19.28 -18.51 -37.71
CA LEU A 13 -19.47 -18.82 -36.28
C LEU A 13 -18.60 -19.98 -35.72
N TYR A 14 -17.58 -20.43 -36.47
CA TYR A 14 -16.73 -21.55 -36.04
C TYR A 14 -15.27 -21.18 -35.73
N SER A 15 -14.91 -19.89 -35.78
CA SER A 15 -13.53 -19.43 -35.48
C SER A 15 -13.39 -18.68 -34.15
N LEU A 16 -14.41 -18.74 -33.28
CA LEU A 16 -14.40 -18.12 -31.94
C LEU A 16 -14.50 -19.14 -30.78
N TYR A 17 -14.43 -20.44 -31.07
CA TYR A 17 -14.58 -21.51 -30.07
C TYR A 17 -13.30 -22.30 -29.78
N VAL A 18 -12.14 -21.85 -30.27
CA VAL A 18 -10.84 -22.48 -30.00
C VAL A 18 -9.90 -21.44 -29.40
N SER A 19 -10.13 -21.06 -28.14
CA SER A 19 -9.14 -20.36 -27.28
C SER A 19 -9.48 -20.39 -25.77
N LEU A 20 -10.47 -21.19 -25.33
CA LEU A 20 -10.83 -21.30 -23.91
C LEU A 20 -11.09 -22.77 -23.56
N SER A 21 -10.02 -23.55 -23.45
CA SER A 21 -10.04 -24.87 -22.82
C SER A 21 -8.62 -25.24 -22.38
N PHE A 22 -8.20 -24.68 -21.25
CA PHE A 22 -7.26 -25.36 -20.36
C PHE A 22 -7.74 -25.19 -18.92
N SER A 23 -7.75 -26.31 -18.21
CA SER A 23 -8.06 -26.48 -16.78
C SER A 23 -9.55 -26.56 -16.38
N ARG A 24 -10.14 -27.74 -16.57
CA ARG A 24 -11.10 -28.31 -15.61
C ARG A 24 -10.85 -29.80 -15.45
N SER A 25 -10.33 -30.20 -14.29
CA SER A 25 -10.50 -31.54 -13.70
C SER A 25 -10.06 -31.50 -12.24
N LEU A 26 -11.02 -31.50 -11.31
CA LEU A 26 -11.11 -32.47 -10.20
C LEU A 26 -12.29 -32.08 -9.28
N ILE A 27 -13.42 -32.77 -9.39
CA ILE A 27 -14.26 -33.12 -8.23
C ILE A 27 -14.85 -34.50 -8.51
N CYS A 28 -14.29 -35.52 -7.87
CA CYS A 28 -15.01 -36.75 -7.56
C CYS A 28 -15.77 -36.52 -6.25
N PHE A 29 -17.04 -36.92 -6.16
CA PHE A 29 -17.48 -37.79 -5.07
C PHE A 29 -18.78 -38.53 -5.41
N VAL A 30 -18.67 -39.84 -5.20
CA VAL A 30 -19.64 -40.93 -5.04
C VAL A 30 -21.00 -40.52 -4.44
N LEU A 31 -22.10 -41.06 -4.97
CA LEU A 31 -23.12 -41.82 -4.20
C LEU A 31 -24.09 -42.57 -5.14
N LYS A 32 -24.34 -43.84 -4.79
CA LYS A 32 -25.21 -44.83 -5.48
C LYS A 32 -26.70 -44.64 -5.14
N PRO A 33 -27.62 -45.25 -5.91
CA PRO A 33 -29.03 -44.85 -6.00
C PRO A 33 -29.98 -45.68 -5.11
N TYR A 34 -31.13 -45.11 -4.76
CA TYR A 34 -32.33 -45.86 -4.35
C TYR A 34 -33.59 -45.30 -5.03
N ASN A 35 -34.53 -46.21 -5.20
CA ASN A 35 -35.55 -46.28 -6.24
C ASN A 35 -36.97 -46.03 -5.67
N PHE A 36 -37.92 -45.79 -6.58
CA PHE A 36 -39.38 -46.07 -6.52
C PHE A 36 -40.44 -45.00 -6.10
N PHE A 37 -41.20 -44.58 -7.14
CA PHE A 37 -42.67 -44.56 -7.32
C PHE A 37 -43.64 -43.54 -6.64
N SER A 38 -44.25 -42.73 -7.53
CA SER A 38 -45.71 -42.60 -7.80
C SER A 38 -46.58 -41.48 -7.18
N LYS A 39 -47.24 -40.73 -8.09
CA LYS A 39 -48.58 -40.06 -8.02
C LYS A 39 -48.73 -38.92 -6.99
N LYS A 40 -49.36 -37.76 -7.23
CA LYS A 40 -50.30 -37.19 -8.22
C LYS A 40 -50.25 -35.65 -8.05
N PRO A 41 -50.85 -34.84 -8.96
CA PRO A 41 -50.63 -33.40 -9.03
C PRO A 41 -51.55 -32.62 -8.09
N MET A 42 -51.05 -31.53 -7.49
CA MET A 42 -51.88 -30.54 -6.83
C MET A 42 -51.34 -29.13 -7.09
N ASN A 43 -52.14 -28.35 -7.83
CA ASN A 43 -52.26 -26.90 -7.85
C ASN A 43 -50.99 -26.04 -7.79
N THR A 44 -50.53 -25.60 -8.96
CA THR A 44 -49.63 -24.46 -9.13
C THR A 44 -50.38 -23.14 -8.95
N MET A 45 -50.19 -22.50 -7.79
CA MET A 45 -50.26 -21.05 -7.60
C MET A 45 -49.23 -20.72 -6.50
N LEU A 46 -48.44 -19.66 -6.73
CA LEU A 46 -47.30 -19.17 -5.95
C LEU A 46 -45.96 -19.88 -6.18
N ASN A 47 -45.06 -19.23 -6.92
CA ASN A 47 -43.80 -18.71 -6.36
C ASN A 47 -42.92 -18.07 -7.45
N SER A 48 -43.31 -16.89 -7.92
CA SER A 48 -42.44 -15.99 -8.69
C SER A 48 -41.41 -15.24 -7.81
N SER A 49 -41.50 -15.37 -6.48
CA SER A 49 -40.64 -14.65 -5.53
C SER A 49 -39.33 -15.38 -5.20
N HIS A 50 -39.26 -16.71 -5.33
CA HIS A 50 -38.04 -17.48 -5.04
C HIS A 50 -37.04 -17.49 -6.21
N ALA A 51 -37.51 -17.38 -7.45
CA ALA A 51 -36.63 -17.29 -8.62
C ALA A 51 -35.86 -15.94 -8.65
N LEU A 52 -36.51 -14.84 -8.26
CA LEU A 52 -35.86 -13.53 -8.16
C LEU A 52 -34.82 -13.49 -7.03
N PHE A 53 -35.13 -14.08 -5.87
CA PHE A 53 -34.20 -14.14 -4.74
C PHE A 53 -32.96 -14.99 -5.04
N SER A 54 -33.13 -16.10 -5.77
CA SER A 54 -32.01 -16.98 -6.14
C SER A 54 -31.11 -16.35 -7.23
N LEU A 55 -31.68 -15.55 -8.14
CA LEU A 55 -30.91 -14.78 -9.13
C LEU A 55 -30.17 -13.59 -8.52
N ILE A 56 -30.75 -12.89 -7.53
CA ILE A 56 -30.06 -11.81 -6.80
C ILE A 56 -28.94 -12.38 -5.91
N PHE A 57 -29.16 -13.53 -5.27
CA PHE A 57 -28.12 -14.20 -4.48
C PHE A 57 -26.97 -14.71 -5.37
N LEU A 58 -27.27 -15.25 -6.57
CA LEU A 58 -26.22 -15.57 -7.55
C LEU A 58 -25.51 -14.32 -8.08
N TYR A 59 -26.20 -13.19 -8.29
CA TYR A 59 -25.59 -11.93 -8.71
C TYR A 59 -24.68 -11.34 -7.63
N CYS A 60 -25.05 -11.47 -6.35
CA CYS A 60 -24.21 -11.06 -5.21
C CYS A 60 -23.00 -11.97 -5.02
N ILE A 61 -23.11 -13.28 -5.30
CA ILE A 61 -21.97 -14.22 -5.26
C ILE A 61 -21.03 -14.02 -6.46
N PHE A 62 -21.54 -13.61 -7.63
CA PHE A 62 -20.71 -13.29 -8.79
C PHE A 62 -20.00 -11.93 -8.71
N PHE A 63 -20.45 -11.01 -7.84
CA PHE A 63 -19.78 -9.72 -7.60
C PHE A 63 -18.87 -9.68 -6.37
N SER A 64 -18.75 -10.78 -5.62
CA SER A 64 -17.91 -10.85 -4.40
C SER A 64 -16.53 -11.48 -4.64
N SER A 65 -16.06 -11.54 -5.89
CA SER A 65 -14.66 -11.87 -6.18
C SER A 65 -14.07 -10.82 -7.12
N LEU A 66 -13.00 -10.16 -6.64
CA LEU A 66 -12.22 -9.10 -7.29
C LEU A 66 -12.88 -7.71 -7.30
N ALA A 67 -12.97 -7.07 -6.13
CA ALA A 67 -12.84 -5.62 -6.10
C ALA A 67 -11.39 -5.26 -6.47
N LEU A 68 -11.05 -5.30 -7.77
CA LEU A 68 -9.85 -4.61 -8.24
C LEU A 68 -10.07 -3.14 -7.92
N SER A 69 -9.20 -2.58 -7.07
CA SER A 69 -9.13 -1.15 -6.86
C SER A 69 -8.82 -0.51 -8.21
N SER A 70 -9.81 0.16 -8.81
CA SER A 70 -9.60 0.95 -10.02
C SER A 70 -8.80 2.19 -9.63
N PRO A 71 -7.76 2.57 -10.40
CA PRO A 71 -7.06 3.82 -10.16
C PRO A 71 -8.06 4.97 -10.19
N VAL A 72 -7.82 5.98 -9.34
CA VAL A 72 -8.61 7.21 -9.39
C VAL A 72 -8.39 7.84 -10.76
N SER A 73 -9.49 8.14 -11.46
CA SER A 73 -9.45 8.65 -12.84
C SER A 73 -8.74 9.99 -12.98
N ASP A 74 -8.86 10.83 -11.96
CA ASP A 74 -8.18 12.12 -11.86
C ASP A 74 -7.33 12.17 -10.58
N PRO A 75 -6.04 11.81 -10.66
CA PRO A 75 -5.13 11.80 -9.53
C PRO A 75 -4.94 13.17 -8.87
N GLU A 76 -5.13 14.26 -9.62
CA GLU A 76 -4.92 15.63 -9.13
C GLU A 76 -5.97 16.01 -8.07
N LEU A 77 -7.18 15.44 -8.12
CA LEU A 77 -8.19 15.63 -7.07
C LEU A 77 -7.73 15.11 -5.71
N ILE A 78 -6.95 14.01 -5.70
CA ILE A 78 -6.39 13.45 -4.48
C ILE A 78 -5.24 14.33 -3.97
N VAL A 79 -4.42 14.88 -4.88
CA VAL A 79 -3.37 15.85 -4.56
C VAL A 79 -3.97 17.10 -3.91
N ASP A 80 -5.02 17.68 -4.50
CA ASP A 80 -5.74 18.84 -3.95
C ASP A 80 -6.32 18.57 -2.57
N GLU A 81 -6.90 17.39 -2.36
CA GLU A 81 -7.44 17.00 -1.06
C GLU A 81 -6.34 16.91 0.01
N VAL A 82 -5.18 16.36 -0.35
CA VAL A 82 -4.01 16.31 0.53
C VAL A 82 -3.57 17.73 0.92
N HIS A 83 -3.43 18.64 -0.06
CA HIS A 83 -3.08 20.04 0.23
C HIS A 83 -4.11 20.73 1.11
N ARG A 84 -5.41 20.52 0.85
CA ARG A 84 -6.48 21.08 1.68
C ARG A 84 -6.36 20.59 3.13
N LYS A 85 -6.17 19.28 3.36
CA LYS A 85 -5.99 18.73 4.72
C LYS A 85 -4.76 19.30 5.42
N ILE A 86 -3.65 19.48 4.71
CA ILE A 86 -2.42 20.10 5.22
C ILE A 86 -2.70 21.56 5.64
N ASN A 87 -3.29 22.35 4.76
CA ASN A 87 -3.61 23.76 5.01
C ASN A 87 -4.59 23.94 6.19
N GLU A 88 -5.57 23.05 6.32
CA GLU A 88 -6.49 23.04 7.46
C GLU A 88 -5.77 22.73 8.78
N SER A 89 -4.91 21.71 8.82
CA SER A 89 -4.12 21.35 10.01
C SER A 89 -3.20 22.49 10.45
N ILE A 90 -2.52 23.14 9.50
CA ILE A 90 -1.67 24.31 9.78
C ILE A 90 -2.50 25.49 10.31
N SER A 91 -3.63 25.76 9.68
CA SER A 91 -4.49 26.88 10.08
C SER A 91 -4.94 26.70 11.53
N ARG A 92 -5.27 25.47 11.94
CA ARG A 92 -5.62 25.18 13.34
C ARG A 92 -4.42 25.32 14.28
N ARG A 93 -3.24 24.80 13.91
CA ARG A 93 -1.99 25.00 14.69
C ARG A 93 -1.70 26.48 14.94
N ASN A 94 -1.89 27.34 13.94
CA ASN A 94 -1.63 28.78 14.08
C ASN A 94 -2.66 29.51 14.98
N LEU A 95 -3.83 28.92 15.22
CA LEU A 95 -4.90 29.52 16.03
C LEU A 95 -4.75 29.27 17.53
N GLY A 96 -3.77 28.48 18.01
CA GLY A 96 -3.61 28.20 19.44
C GLY A 96 -2.21 27.78 19.89
N TYR A 97 -1.64 28.54 20.82
CA TYR A 97 -0.34 28.27 21.47
C TYR A 97 -0.35 27.05 22.43
N PHE A 98 -1.52 26.44 22.66
CA PHE A 98 -1.73 25.31 23.57
C PHE A 98 -2.37 24.08 22.89
N SER A 99 -2.45 24.03 21.55
CA SER A 99 -3.02 22.87 20.86
C SER A 99 -1.98 21.74 20.73
N CYS A 100 -2.44 20.49 20.74
CA CYS A 100 -1.59 19.32 20.44
C CYS A 100 -1.21 19.25 18.94
N GLU A 101 -1.72 20.18 18.12
CA GLU A 101 -1.56 20.14 16.68
C GLU A 101 -0.13 20.48 16.24
N THR A 102 0.41 19.57 15.45
CA THR A 102 1.77 19.60 14.91
C THR A 102 1.81 20.27 13.53
N GLY A 103 0.66 20.42 12.86
CA GLY A 103 0.62 20.82 11.44
C GLY A 103 0.79 19.63 10.48
N ASN A 104 0.81 18.41 11.02
CA ASN A 104 0.69 17.17 10.28
C ASN A 104 -0.76 16.66 10.41
N PRO A 105 -1.56 16.67 9.32
CA PRO A 105 -2.97 16.36 9.40
C PRO A 105 -3.28 14.90 9.77
N ILE A 106 -2.35 13.96 9.52
CA ILE A 106 -2.51 12.56 9.90
C ILE A 106 -2.44 12.47 11.43
N ASP A 107 -1.37 13.01 12.00
CA ASP A 107 -1.10 12.98 13.43
C ASP A 107 -2.15 13.76 14.21
N ASP A 108 -2.44 14.99 13.77
CA ASP A 108 -3.43 15.87 14.40
C ASP A 108 -4.83 15.25 14.47
N CYS A 109 -5.15 14.32 13.57
CA CYS A 109 -6.43 13.63 13.53
C CYS A 109 -6.64 12.64 14.70
N TRP A 110 -5.57 12.04 15.25
CA TRP A 110 -5.69 11.02 16.30
C TRP A 110 -4.79 11.22 17.52
N ARG A 111 -3.57 11.79 17.40
CA ARG A 111 -2.60 11.92 18.50
C ARG A 111 -3.07 12.82 19.63
N CYS A 112 -3.94 13.76 19.29
CA CYS A 112 -4.56 14.65 20.27
C CYS A 112 -5.64 13.98 21.12
N ASP A 113 -5.99 12.73 20.85
CA ASP A 113 -6.82 11.93 21.73
C ASP A 113 -6.01 11.33 22.89
N LYS A 114 -6.24 11.81 24.12
CA LYS A 114 -5.62 11.24 25.34
C LYS A 114 -6.05 9.79 25.59
N ASP A 115 -7.20 9.39 25.06
CA ASP A 115 -7.77 8.06 25.18
C ASP A 115 -7.55 7.23 23.89
N TRP A 116 -6.50 7.55 23.09
CA TRP A 116 -6.15 6.80 21.87
C TRP A 116 -6.09 5.28 22.09
N GLU A 117 -5.73 4.82 23.29
CA GLU A 117 -5.67 3.39 23.63
C GLU A 117 -7.07 2.74 23.64
N LYS A 118 -8.09 3.47 24.06
CA LYS A 118 -9.50 3.02 24.00
C LYS A 118 -10.09 3.24 22.61
N ASN A 119 -9.59 4.25 21.89
CA ASN A 119 -10.05 4.65 20.57
C ASN A 119 -9.08 4.25 19.44
N ARG A 120 -8.33 3.15 19.60
CA ARG A 120 -7.23 2.77 18.67
C ARG A 120 -7.62 2.82 17.21
N LYS A 121 -8.81 2.31 16.92
CA LYS A 121 -9.39 2.16 15.59
C LYS A 121 -9.68 3.49 14.89
N ARG A 122 -9.78 4.60 15.62
CA ARG A 122 -9.92 5.96 15.06
C ARG A 122 -8.79 6.30 14.10
N LEU A 123 -7.60 5.72 14.30
CA LEU A 123 -6.46 5.89 13.40
C LEU A 123 -6.84 5.61 11.94
N ALA A 124 -7.67 4.59 11.67
CA ALA A 124 -8.05 4.21 10.31
C ALA A 124 -8.82 5.28 9.53
N ASP A 125 -9.39 6.27 10.22
CA ASP A 125 -10.11 7.39 9.58
C ASP A 125 -9.17 8.59 9.28
N CYS A 126 -7.91 8.52 9.71
CA CYS A 126 -6.93 9.61 9.60
C CYS A 126 -6.05 9.53 8.34
N GLY A 127 -6.18 8.47 7.54
CA GLY A 127 -5.46 8.33 6.28
C GLY A 127 -5.72 9.50 5.31
N ILE A 128 -4.69 9.82 4.53
CA ILE A 128 -4.77 10.81 3.43
C ILE A 128 -4.17 10.23 2.15
N GLY A 129 -4.27 10.96 1.05
CA GLY A 129 -3.68 10.54 -0.22
C GLY A 129 -4.38 9.34 -0.85
N PHE A 130 -3.68 8.62 -1.72
CA PHE A 130 -4.27 7.49 -2.45
C PHE A 130 -4.64 6.31 -1.54
N GLY A 131 -3.92 6.10 -0.45
CA GLY A 131 -4.20 5.08 0.56
C GLY A 131 -5.23 5.47 1.62
N LYS A 132 -5.88 6.64 1.52
CA LYS A 132 -6.82 7.15 2.56
C LYS A 132 -7.99 6.21 2.89
N ASN A 133 -8.33 5.31 1.98
CA ASN A 133 -9.42 4.34 2.15
C ASN A 133 -8.95 3.00 2.72
N ALA A 134 -7.68 2.85 3.09
CA ALA A 134 -7.18 1.67 3.78
C ALA A 134 -7.77 1.62 5.19
N ILE A 135 -8.84 0.85 5.38
CA ILE A 135 -9.52 0.75 6.69
C ILE A 135 -8.88 -0.27 7.64
N GLY A 136 -7.94 -1.08 7.14
CA GLY A 136 -7.29 -2.12 7.93
C GLY A 136 -8.31 -3.08 8.57
N GLY A 137 -8.08 -3.42 9.84
CA GLY A 137 -8.99 -4.21 10.66
C GLY A 137 -9.96 -3.42 11.52
N ARG A 138 -10.28 -2.15 11.16
CA ARG A 138 -11.13 -1.24 11.98
C ARG A 138 -12.44 -1.91 12.43
N ASP A 139 -13.07 -2.64 11.53
CA ASP A 139 -14.43 -3.16 11.71
C ASP A 139 -14.46 -4.57 12.32
N GLY A 140 -13.33 -5.11 12.78
CA GLY A 140 -13.26 -6.41 13.45
C GLY A 140 -12.64 -6.36 14.83
N GLU A 141 -12.51 -7.50 15.50
CA GLU A 141 -12.10 -7.53 16.92
C GLU A 141 -10.64 -7.14 17.13
N ILE A 142 -10.31 -6.72 18.37
CA ILE A 142 -8.92 -6.53 18.76
C ILE A 142 -8.30 -7.90 19.05
N TYR A 143 -7.21 -8.20 18.37
CA TYR A 143 -6.38 -9.36 18.66
C TYR A 143 -5.12 -8.93 19.39
N VAL A 144 -4.76 -9.63 20.47
CA VAL A 144 -3.54 -9.33 21.25
C VAL A 144 -2.50 -10.40 21.03
N VAL A 145 -1.38 -10.03 20.40
CA VAL A 145 -0.20 -10.88 20.29
C VAL A 145 0.47 -10.95 21.67
N THR A 146 0.70 -12.18 22.14
CA THR A 146 1.28 -12.49 23.44
C THR A 146 2.57 -13.29 23.36
N ASP A 147 2.81 -13.94 22.22
CA ASP A 147 3.92 -14.86 21.99
C ASP A 147 4.76 -14.47 20.75
N PRO A 148 6.01 -14.03 20.95
CA PRO A 148 6.91 -13.66 19.86
C PRO A 148 7.80 -14.80 19.33
N GLY A 149 7.89 -15.96 20.01
CA GLY A 149 8.93 -16.97 19.75
C GLY A 149 8.47 -18.22 18.99
N ASN A 150 7.17 -18.49 18.95
CA ASN A 150 6.59 -19.71 18.36
C ASN A 150 6.07 -19.50 16.93
N ASP A 151 6.82 -18.79 16.09
CA ASP A 151 6.46 -18.66 14.67
C ASP A 151 6.53 -20.03 13.98
N ASP A 152 5.41 -20.50 13.47
CA ASP A 152 5.28 -21.71 12.65
C ASP A 152 4.62 -21.30 11.32
N PRO A 153 5.35 -21.30 10.20
CA PRO A 153 4.84 -20.85 8.91
C PRO A 153 3.59 -21.58 8.41
N VAL A 154 3.35 -22.82 8.86
CA VAL A 154 2.23 -23.66 8.38
C VAL A 154 1.16 -23.84 9.45
N ASN A 155 1.53 -23.94 10.73
CA ASN A 155 0.60 -24.20 11.82
C ASN A 155 0.75 -23.17 12.95
N PRO A 156 0.51 -21.88 12.67
CA PRO A 156 0.67 -20.84 13.68
C PRO A 156 -0.32 -21.05 14.83
N LYS A 157 0.12 -20.77 16.06
CA LYS A 157 -0.70 -20.96 17.27
C LYS A 157 -1.42 -19.66 17.66
N PRO A 158 -2.63 -19.73 18.25
CA PRO A 158 -3.24 -18.58 18.89
C PRO A 158 -2.27 -17.94 19.90
N GLY A 159 -2.26 -16.60 19.95
CA GLY A 159 -1.28 -15.77 20.67
C GLY A 159 -0.13 -15.25 19.79
N THR A 160 0.13 -15.84 18.63
CA THR A 160 1.21 -15.42 17.72
C THR A 160 0.74 -14.39 16.68
N LEU A 161 1.68 -13.58 16.18
CA LEU A 161 1.40 -12.62 15.11
C LEU A 161 0.91 -13.32 13.82
N ARG A 162 1.57 -14.42 13.42
CA ARG A 162 1.19 -15.16 12.20
C ARG A 162 -0.23 -15.70 12.27
N TYR A 163 -0.65 -16.22 13.42
CA TYR A 163 -2.04 -16.67 13.57
C TYR A 163 -3.01 -15.52 13.31
N ALA A 164 -2.75 -14.33 13.87
CA ALA A 164 -3.64 -13.18 13.75
C ALA A 164 -3.79 -12.69 12.30
N VAL A 165 -2.68 -12.55 11.57
CA VAL A 165 -2.71 -11.91 10.24
C VAL A 165 -3.37 -12.76 9.16
N ILE A 166 -3.46 -14.07 9.34
CA ILE A 166 -4.07 -14.97 8.35
C ILE A 166 -5.57 -15.13 8.53
N GLN A 167 -6.18 -14.68 9.65
CA GLN A 167 -7.61 -14.91 9.88
C GLN A 167 -8.48 -14.28 8.78
N ASP A 168 -9.65 -14.86 8.52
CA ASP A 168 -10.57 -14.33 7.50
C ASP A 168 -11.27 -13.07 7.99
N GLU A 169 -11.63 -13.01 9.27
CA GLU A 169 -12.24 -11.81 9.82
C GLU A 169 -11.27 -10.62 9.83
N PRO A 170 -11.77 -9.38 9.72
CA PRO A 170 -10.98 -8.20 10.00
C PRO A 170 -10.40 -8.26 11.41
N LEU A 171 -9.13 -7.87 11.60
CA LEU A 171 -8.53 -7.84 12.95
C LEU A 171 -7.65 -6.61 13.15
N TRP A 172 -7.86 -5.96 14.30
CA TRP A 172 -6.98 -4.91 14.81
C TRP A 172 -5.96 -5.54 15.77
N ILE A 173 -4.75 -5.77 15.27
CA ILE A 173 -3.74 -6.58 15.94
C ILE A 173 -2.82 -5.66 16.75
N ILE A 174 -2.79 -5.85 18.07
CA ILE A 174 -1.94 -5.13 19.02
C ILE A 174 -1.00 -6.09 19.75
N PHE A 175 -0.06 -5.54 20.50
CA PHE A 175 1.00 -6.29 21.19
C PHE A 175 0.91 -6.06 22.70
N ASN A 176 0.99 -7.14 23.49
CA ASN A 176 0.78 -7.04 24.94
C ASN A 176 1.94 -6.39 25.70
N ARG A 177 3.14 -6.41 25.13
CA ARG A 177 4.39 -5.90 25.70
C ARG A 177 5.40 -5.68 24.58
N ASP A 178 6.52 -5.04 24.93
CA ASP A 178 7.67 -4.93 24.04
C ASP A 178 8.14 -6.32 23.59
N MET A 179 8.35 -6.49 22.29
CA MET A 179 8.78 -7.78 21.76
C MET A 179 9.55 -7.65 20.46
N THR A 180 10.52 -8.54 20.29
CA THR A 180 11.20 -8.80 19.02
C THR A 180 10.68 -10.12 18.46
N ILE A 181 10.02 -10.03 17.32
CA ILE A 181 9.46 -11.16 16.58
C ILE A 181 10.42 -11.48 15.43
N GLN A 182 11.10 -12.61 15.55
CA GLN A 182 11.90 -13.17 14.47
C GLN A 182 11.04 -14.20 13.73
N LEU A 183 10.54 -13.82 12.57
CA LEU A 183 9.77 -14.72 11.73
C LEU A 183 10.70 -15.76 11.09
N LYS A 184 10.19 -16.97 10.89
CA LYS A 184 10.91 -18.03 10.17
C LYS A 184 10.75 -17.91 8.66
N GLU A 185 9.62 -17.36 8.22
CA GLU A 185 9.24 -17.19 6.82
C GLU A 185 8.48 -15.89 6.63
N GLU A 186 8.31 -15.43 5.38
CA GLU A 186 7.53 -14.22 5.07
C GLU A 186 6.19 -14.23 5.81
N LEU A 187 5.83 -13.11 6.45
CA LEU A 187 4.54 -12.92 7.10
C LEU A 187 3.51 -12.54 6.02
N ILE A 188 3.03 -13.57 5.32
CA ILE A 188 1.90 -13.44 4.40
C ILE A 188 0.62 -13.27 5.23
N MET A 189 -0.23 -12.35 4.80
CA MET A 189 -1.45 -11.97 5.52
C MET A 189 -2.68 -11.93 4.62
N ASN A 190 -3.84 -12.08 5.25
CA ASN A 190 -5.14 -11.91 4.61
C ASN A 190 -5.55 -10.41 4.61
N SER A 191 -6.62 -10.08 3.89
CA SER A 191 -7.16 -8.71 3.81
C SER A 191 -7.70 -8.21 5.17
N PHE A 192 -7.90 -6.90 5.30
CA PHE A 192 -8.54 -6.26 6.46
C PHE A 192 -7.77 -6.46 7.78
N LYS A 193 -6.46 -6.19 7.75
CA LYS A 193 -5.59 -6.30 8.93
C LYS A 193 -4.98 -4.96 9.28
N THR A 194 -4.95 -4.65 10.57
CA THR A 194 -4.12 -3.57 11.11
C THR A 194 -3.07 -4.18 12.02
N LEU A 195 -1.79 -3.91 11.77
CA LEU A 195 -0.73 -4.07 12.75
C LEU A 195 -0.52 -2.74 13.46
N ASP A 196 -0.79 -2.68 14.76
CA ASP A 196 -0.72 -1.46 15.57
C ASP A 196 0.27 -1.65 16.73
N GLY A 197 1.50 -1.15 16.54
CA GLY A 197 2.56 -1.19 17.53
C GLY A 197 2.38 -0.22 18.71
N ARG A 198 1.40 0.70 18.69
CA ARG A 198 1.28 1.71 19.75
C ARG A 198 1.08 1.08 21.12
N GLY A 199 1.86 1.53 22.09
CA GLY A 199 1.84 1.04 23.48
C GLY A 199 2.85 -0.06 23.79
N ALA A 200 3.64 -0.48 22.80
CA ALA A 200 4.76 -1.41 22.95
C ALA A 200 5.87 -1.07 21.95
N SER A 201 7.11 -1.39 22.27
CA SER A 201 8.21 -1.39 21.30
C SER A 201 8.25 -2.74 20.59
N VAL A 202 7.79 -2.77 19.34
CA VAL A 202 7.60 -4.01 18.57
C VAL A 202 8.56 -4.03 17.39
N HIS A 203 9.43 -5.02 17.39
CA HIS A 203 10.43 -5.23 16.35
C HIS A 203 10.08 -6.47 15.54
N ILE A 204 9.97 -6.34 14.22
CA ILE A 204 9.98 -7.48 13.28
C ILE A 204 11.37 -7.49 12.65
N ALA A 205 12.21 -8.44 13.07
CA ALA A 205 13.63 -8.36 12.75
C ALA A 205 14.38 -9.70 12.77
N GLY A 206 15.51 -9.75 12.05
CA GLY A 206 16.45 -10.87 12.05
C GLY A 206 16.00 -12.10 11.27
N GLY A 207 14.87 -12.03 10.56
CA GLY A 207 14.32 -13.06 9.69
C GLY A 207 13.57 -12.41 8.52
N PRO A 208 12.77 -13.16 7.76
CA PRO A 208 11.87 -12.58 6.78
C PRO A 208 10.86 -11.63 7.43
N CYS A 209 10.30 -10.71 6.65
CA CYS A 209 9.42 -9.67 7.17
C CYS A 209 8.04 -9.73 6.49
N ILE A 210 7.43 -8.58 6.19
CA ILE A 210 6.00 -8.48 5.87
C ILE A 210 5.76 -8.63 4.36
N THR A 211 4.80 -9.47 3.99
CA THR A 211 4.38 -9.65 2.59
C THR A 211 2.86 -9.49 2.44
N ILE A 212 2.43 -8.38 1.83
CA ILE A 212 1.05 -8.06 1.46
C ILE A 212 0.85 -8.53 0.02
N GLN A 213 0.39 -9.76 -0.17
CA GLN A 213 0.26 -10.35 -1.50
C GLN A 213 -1.21 -10.55 -1.89
N TYR A 214 -1.65 -9.87 -2.95
CA TYR A 214 -2.99 -9.99 -3.54
C TYR A 214 -4.15 -9.76 -2.56
N VAL A 215 -3.92 -8.94 -1.54
CA VAL A 215 -4.90 -8.59 -0.50
C VAL A 215 -5.12 -7.09 -0.45
N THR A 216 -6.18 -6.68 0.26
CA THR A 216 -6.56 -5.28 0.36
C THR A 216 -6.86 -4.84 1.80
N ASN A 217 -6.89 -3.53 2.03
CA ASN A 217 -7.23 -2.91 3.31
C ASN A 217 -6.27 -3.35 4.41
N ILE A 218 -5.00 -2.95 4.27
CA ILE A 218 -3.95 -3.22 5.26
C ILE A 218 -3.43 -1.91 5.83
N ILE A 219 -3.29 -1.86 7.15
CA ILE A 219 -2.58 -0.78 7.86
C ILE A 219 -1.40 -1.41 8.60
N ILE A 220 -0.19 -0.89 8.38
CA ILE A 220 1.00 -1.21 9.17
C ILE A 220 1.40 0.05 9.89
N HIS A 221 1.31 0.06 11.22
CA HIS A 221 1.48 1.26 12.01
C HIS A 221 2.34 1.04 13.26
N GLY A 222 3.34 1.90 13.48
CA GLY A 222 4.06 1.97 14.75
C GLY A 222 5.07 0.84 14.98
N LEU A 223 5.60 0.20 13.93
CA LEU A 223 6.51 -0.94 14.05
C LEU A 223 7.97 -0.54 13.76
N HIS A 224 8.91 -1.22 14.42
CA HIS A 224 10.31 -1.26 14.00
C HIS A 224 10.51 -2.47 13.09
N ILE A 225 10.94 -2.26 11.84
CA ILE A 225 11.13 -3.31 10.84
C ILE A 225 12.56 -3.22 10.32
N HIS A 226 13.41 -4.16 10.69
CA HIS A 226 14.83 -4.06 10.37
C HIS A 226 15.55 -5.40 10.34
N ASP A 227 16.75 -5.43 9.76
CA ASP A 227 17.55 -6.65 9.64
C ASP A 227 16.79 -7.79 8.92
N CYS A 228 15.87 -7.44 8.02
CA CYS A 228 15.07 -8.41 7.28
C CYS A 228 15.97 -9.29 6.41
N LYS A 229 15.68 -10.58 6.36
CA LYS A 229 16.46 -11.60 5.65
C LYS A 229 15.58 -12.36 4.67
N GLN A 230 16.22 -13.02 3.72
CA GLN A 230 15.52 -13.95 2.83
C GLN A 230 15.00 -15.15 3.62
N GLY A 231 13.82 -15.64 3.23
CA GLY A 231 13.24 -16.91 3.67
C GLY A 231 12.68 -17.65 2.47
N GLY A 232 12.27 -18.90 2.64
CA GLY A 232 11.50 -19.62 1.63
C GLY A 232 11.99 -21.04 1.40
N ASN A 233 11.62 -21.59 0.25
CA ASN A 233 11.74 -23.02 -0.07
C ASN A 233 10.99 -23.89 0.95
N THR A 234 9.79 -23.44 1.33
CA THR A 234 8.93 -24.14 2.27
C THR A 234 7.47 -23.78 2.03
N TYR A 235 6.57 -24.46 2.74
CA TYR A 235 5.16 -24.11 2.77
C TYR A 235 4.91 -22.96 3.75
N VAL A 236 4.10 -21.99 3.33
CA VAL A 236 3.68 -20.85 4.16
C VAL A 236 2.18 -20.69 4.04
N ARG A 237 1.53 -20.53 5.19
CA ARG A 237 0.11 -20.29 5.35
C ARG A 237 -0.23 -18.82 5.14
N ASP A 238 -1.28 -18.56 4.36
CA ASP A 238 -1.81 -17.23 4.03
C ASP A 238 -3.28 -17.07 4.44
N SER A 239 -4.02 -18.16 4.67
CA SER A 239 -5.37 -18.16 5.27
C SER A 239 -5.58 -19.35 6.22
N PRO A 240 -6.69 -19.43 6.98
CA PRO A 240 -6.95 -20.57 7.86
C PRO A 240 -7.07 -21.90 7.10
N GLU A 241 -7.52 -21.87 5.84
CA GLU A 241 -7.75 -23.04 4.99
C GLU A 241 -6.67 -23.26 3.93
N HIS A 242 -5.82 -22.27 3.65
CA HIS A 242 -4.84 -22.34 2.55
C HIS A 242 -3.40 -22.12 3.03
N TYR A 243 -2.49 -22.89 2.44
CA TYR A 243 -1.04 -22.65 2.48
C TYR A 243 -0.42 -23.11 1.16
N GLY A 244 0.63 -22.43 0.73
CA GLY A 244 1.27 -22.67 -0.56
C GLY A 244 2.79 -22.78 -0.44
N TRP A 245 3.43 -23.41 -1.44
CA TRP A 245 4.89 -23.43 -1.52
C TRP A 245 5.42 -22.05 -1.90
N ARG A 246 6.38 -21.54 -1.13
CA ARG A 246 7.07 -20.28 -1.36
C ARG A 246 8.50 -20.52 -1.79
N THR A 247 8.91 -19.84 -2.85
CA THR A 247 10.32 -19.73 -3.23
C THR A 247 11.04 -18.73 -2.32
N ILE A 248 12.34 -18.55 -2.54
CA ILE A 248 13.15 -17.58 -1.81
C ILE A 248 12.56 -16.18 -1.99
N SER A 249 12.33 -15.49 -0.88
CA SER A 249 11.94 -14.08 -0.83
C SER A 249 13.16 -13.16 -0.94
N ASP A 250 12.94 -11.92 -1.38
CA ASP A 250 14.02 -10.95 -1.54
C ASP A 250 14.56 -10.43 -0.20
N GLY A 251 13.76 -10.54 0.87
CA GLY A 251 14.08 -10.07 2.21
C GLY A 251 13.84 -8.57 2.40
N ASP A 252 12.77 -8.07 1.78
CA ASP A 252 12.27 -6.71 1.98
C ASP A 252 11.68 -6.52 3.38
N GLY A 253 11.63 -5.28 3.85
CA GLY A 253 10.90 -4.92 5.07
C GLY A 253 9.39 -5.10 4.93
N VAL A 254 8.80 -4.40 3.95
CA VAL A 254 7.38 -4.49 3.58
C VAL A 254 7.28 -4.68 2.07
N SER A 255 6.85 -5.85 1.64
CA SER A 255 6.61 -6.17 0.22
C SER A 255 5.11 -6.14 -0.09
N ILE A 256 4.69 -5.29 -1.02
CA ILE A 256 3.31 -5.12 -1.48
C ILE A 256 3.21 -5.64 -2.92
N PHE A 257 2.61 -6.81 -3.09
CA PHE A 257 2.56 -7.54 -4.35
C PHE A 257 1.12 -7.66 -4.84
N GLY A 258 0.73 -6.84 -5.82
CA GLY A 258 -0.65 -6.74 -6.29
C GLY A 258 -1.65 -6.36 -5.19
N GLY A 259 -1.21 -5.65 -4.16
CA GLY A 259 -2.04 -5.21 -3.03
C GLY A 259 -2.72 -3.87 -3.30
N SER A 260 -3.85 -3.60 -2.64
CA SER A 260 -4.52 -2.30 -2.78
C SER A 260 -5.12 -1.78 -1.48
N HIS A 261 -5.28 -0.46 -1.36
CA HIS A 261 -5.73 0.17 -0.11
C HIS A 261 -4.80 -0.21 1.05
N VAL A 262 -3.53 0.20 0.93
CA VAL A 262 -2.47 -0.09 1.90
C VAL A 262 -1.96 1.22 2.50
N TRP A 263 -1.76 1.23 3.82
CA TRP A 263 -1.19 2.36 4.53
C TRP A 263 -0.05 1.91 5.43
N VAL A 264 1.17 2.38 5.14
CA VAL A 264 2.36 2.16 5.98
C VAL A 264 2.69 3.47 6.68
N ASP A 265 2.45 3.50 7.99
CA ASP A 265 2.46 4.73 8.79
C ASP A 265 3.35 4.60 10.03
N HIS A 266 4.11 5.63 10.39
CA HIS A 266 4.86 5.63 11.67
C HIS A 266 5.70 4.37 11.90
N CYS A 267 6.31 3.81 10.86
CA CYS A 267 7.24 2.69 10.99
C CYS A 267 8.68 3.20 10.95
N SER A 268 9.56 2.57 11.72
CA SER A 268 11.00 2.77 11.64
C SER A 268 11.62 1.62 10.85
N LEU A 269 12.17 1.89 9.67
CA LEU A 269 12.69 0.87 8.76
C LEU A 269 14.19 1.04 8.48
N SER A 270 14.97 -0.05 8.55
CA SER A 270 16.40 -0.02 8.24
C SER A 270 17.01 -1.39 7.91
N ASN A 271 18.19 -1.38 7.29
CA ASN A 271 19.09 -2.54 7.15
C ASN A 271 18.43 -3.87 6.70
N CYS A 272 17.52 -3.83 5.73
CA CYS A 272 16.90 -5.03 5.16
C CYS A 272 17.84 -5.69 4.11
N ASN A 273 17.49 -6.88 3.63
CA ASN A 273 18.34 -7.58 2.66
C ASN A 273 18.26 -6.97 1.25
N ASP A 274 17.05 -6.59 0.80
CA ASP A 274 16.85 -5.90 -0.49
C ASP A 274 16.18 -4.53 -0.33
N GLY A 275 14.85 -4.42 -0.36
CA GLY A 275 14.09 -3.17 -0.19
C GLY A 275 13.67 -2.87 1.25
N LEU A 276 13.38 -1.60 1.61
CA LEU A 276 12.62 -1.32 2.85
C LEU A 276 11.12 -1.42 2.59
N ILE A 277 10.62 -0.75 1.55
CA ILE A 277 9.20 -0.80 1.15
C ILE A 277 9.11 -0.94 -0.37
N ASP A 278 8.62 -2.08 -0.84
CA ASP A 278 8.47 -2.36 -2.26
C ASP A 278 6.99 -2.54 -2.61
N ALA A 279 6.53 -1.89 -3.69
CA ALA A 279 5.18 -2.04 -4.20
C ALA A 279 5.21 -2.33 -5.70
N ILE A 280 4.75 -3.51 -6.09
CA ILE A 280 4.92 -4.03 -7.46
C ILE A 280 3.66 -4.77 -7.94
N ARG A 281 3.63 -5.13 -9.22
CA ARG A 281 2.65 -6.08 -9.80
C ARG A 281 1.20 -5.59 -9.71
N GLY A 282 0.98 -4.34 -10.10
CA GLY A 282 -0.35 -3.72 -10.14
C GLY A 282 -0.83 -3.21 -8.79
N SER A 283 0.06 -3.08 -7.80
CA SER A 283 -0.30 -2.50 -6.51
C SER A 283 -0.71 -1.03 -6.66
N THR A 284 -1.72 -0.58 -5.93
CA THR A 284 -2.26 0.79 -6.05
C THR A 284 -3.04 1.23 -4.82
N ALA A 285 -3.47 2.49 -4.77
CA ALA A 285 -4.15 3.08 -3.62
C ALA A 285 -3.33 2.93 -2.33
N ILE A 286 -2.09 3.46 -2.35
CA ILE A 286 -1.11 3.32 -1.27
C ILE A 286 -0.78 4.70 -0.68
N THR A 287 -0.66 4.76 0.63
CA THR A 287 -0.03 5.88 1.33
C THR A 287 1.12 5.36 2.20
N ILE A 288 2.27 6.01 2.11
CA ILE A 288 3.45 5.75 2.93
C ILE A 288 3.74 7.05 3.68
N SER A 289 3.49 7.09 4.99
CA SER A 289 3.56 8.32 5.76
C SER A 289 4.24 8.22 7.11
N ASN A 290 4.80 9.34 7.60
CA ASN A 290 5.35 9.44 8.94
C ASN A 290 6.43 8.38 9.27
N ASN A 291 7.05 7.75 8.28
CA ASN A 291 8.05 6.71 8.53
C ASN A 291 9.43 7.33 8.72
N TYR A 292 10.27 6.67 9.51
CA TYR A 292 11.69 7.00 9.64
C TYR A 292 12.51 5.91 8.96
N LEU A 293 13.21 6.26 7.88
CA LEU A 293 13.97 5.31 7.08
C LEU A 293 15.46 5.66 7.18
N THR A 294 16.30 4.67 7.50
CA THR A 294 17.74 4.89 7.69
C THR A 294 18.58 3.67 7.28
N HIS A 295 19.89 3.86 7.16
CA HIS A 295 20.89 2.79 7.03
C HIS A 295 20.53 1.73 5.99
N HIS A 296 20.29 2.15 4.75
CA HIS A 296 19.83 1.24 3.71
C HIS A 296 20.12 1.74 2.30
N ASN A 297 20.47 0.82 1.39
CA ASN A 297 20.81 1.19 0.02
C ASN A 297 19.57 1.43 -0.85
N LYS A 298 18.74 0.39 -1.03
CA LYS A 298 17.58 0.40 -1.92
C LYS A 298 16.33 0.67 -1.10
N VAL A 299 15.97 1.94 -0.90
CA VAL A 299 14.94 2.29 0.10
C VAL A 299 13.54 1.86 -0.31
N MET A 300 13.04 2.35 -1.44
CA MET A 300 11.66 2.15 -1.85
C MET A 300 11.53 1.97 -3.36
N LEU A 301 11.08 0.79 -3.80
CA LEU A 301 10.82 0.49 -5.21
C LEU A 301 9.32 0.46 -5.50
N LEU A 302 8.87 1.35 -6.38
CA LEU A 302 7.46 1.45 -6.80
C LEU A 302 7.35 1.10 -8.28
N GLY A 303 7.04 -0.17 -8.55
CA GLY A 303 7.06 -0.81 -9.87
C GLY A 303 8.39 -1.50 -10.17
N HIS A 304 8.34 -2.78 -10.54
CA HIS A 304 9.53 -3.64 -10.67
C HIS A 304 10.16 -3.70 -12.07
N SER A 305 9.37 -3.45 -13.12
CA SER A 305 9.80 -3.69 -14.50
C SER A 305 9.28 -2.62 -15.46
N ASP A 306 10.16 -2.16 -16.34
CA ASP A 306 9.85 -1.19 -17.38
C ASP A 306 8.84 -1.72 -18.41
N THR A 307 8.67 -3.05 -18.50
CA THR A 307 7.75 -3.71 -19.44
C THR A 307 6.43 -4.13 -18.79
N TYR A 308 6.27 -3.93 -17.48
CA TYR A 308 5.05 -4.34 -16.77
C TYR A 308 4.00 -3.24 -16.76
N GLU A 309 3.26 -3.10 -17.85
CA GLU A 309 2.36 -1.97 -18.07
C GLU A 309 1.16 -1.88 -17.11
N GLN A 310 0.83 -2.95 -16.37
CA GLN A 310 -0.24 -2.86 -15.36
C GLN A 310 0.12 -1.88 -14.22
N ASP A 311 1.41 -1.61 -14.00
CA ASP A 311 1.87 -0.61 -13.02
C ASP A 311 1.51 0.84 -13.44
N LYS A 312 1.00 1.08 -14.67
CA LYS A 312 0.41 2.38 -15.06
C LYS A 312 -0.78 2.79 -14.18
N ASN A 313 -1.43 1.81 -13.55
CA ASN A 313 -2.53 2.04 -12.61
C ASN A 313 -2.06 2.27 -11.17
N MET A 314 -0.76 2.20 -10.89
CA MET A 314 -0.21 2.44 -9.55
C MET A 314 -0.36 3.90 -9.16
N GLN A 315 -0.90 4.15 -7.97
CA GLN A 315 -1.06 5.48 -7.40
C GLN A 315 -0.61 5.46 -5.95
N VAL A 316 0.42 6.26 -5.61
CA VAL A 316 1.05 6.25 -4.29
C VAL A 316 1.26 7.68 -3.77
N THR A 317 0.91 7.91 -2.51
CA THR A 317 1.26 9.12 -1.77
C THR A 317 2.40 8.83 -0.80
N ILE A 318 3.49 9.58 -0.90
CA ILE A 318 4.65 9.52 0.00
C ILE A 318 4.68 10.84 0.76
N ALA A 319 4.32 10.84 2.04
CA ALA A 319 4.11 12.07 2.79
C ALA A 319 4.68 12.07 4.21
N PHE A 320 5.32 13.16 4.64
CA PHE A 320 5.80 13.33 6.03
C PHE A 320 6.82 12.27 6.49
N ASN A 321 7.46 11.55 5.58
CA ASN A 321 8.52 10.63 5.94
C ASN A 321 9.80 11.41 6.22
N HIS A 322 10.63 10.88 7.10
CA HIS A 322 12.00 11.34 7.29
C HIS A 322 12.94 10.29 6.68
N PHE A 323 13.58 10.68 5.57
CA PHE A 323 14.67 9.95 4.95
C PHE A 323 15.98 10.38 5.60
N GLY A 324 16.39 9.57 6.58
CA GLY A 324 17.46 9.84 7.52
C GLY A 324 18.83 9.36 7.06
N GLU A 325 19.75 9.24 8.02
CA GLU A 325 21.16 8.90 7.79
C GLU A 325 21.36 7.53 7.14
N GLY A 326 22.49 7.38 6.44
CA GLY A 326 22.94 6.10 5.86
C GLY A 326 22.07 5.58 4.71
N LEU A 327 21.24 6.43 4.11
CA LEU A 327 20.47 6.09 2.91
C LEU A 327 21.28 6.36 1.64
N VAL A 328 21.19 5.46 0.65
CA VAL A 328 21.91 5.61 -0.63
C VAL A 328 21.02 6.15 -1.74
N GLN A 329 19.87 5.52 -2.00
CA GLN A 329 19.01 5.81 -3.15
C GLN A 329 17.56 5.31 -3.01
N ARG A 330 16.73 5.64 -4.02
CA ARG A 330 15.35 5.15 -4.19
C ARG A 330 14.36 5.64 -3.14
N MET A 331 14.23 6.95 -2.97
CA MET A 331 13.32 7.58 -2.02
C MET A 331 12.28 8.49 -2.73
N PRO A 332 11.40 7.97 -3.61
CA PRO A 332 11.30 6.61 -4.14
C PRO A 332 12.06 6.40 -5.47
N ARG A 333 12.15 5.14 -5.94
CA ARG A 333 12.37 4.81 -7.37
C ARG A 333 11.06 4.32 -8.00
N CYS A 334 10.57 5.06 -8.99
CA CYS A 334 9.23 4.87 -9.55
C CYS A 334 9.23 4.34 -10.99
N ARG A 335 8.17 3.64 -11.37
CA ARG A 335 7.88 3.26 -12.77
C ARG A 335 6.40 3.40 -13.10
N HIS A 336 6.10 3.81 -14.33
CA HIS A 336 4.77 3.93 -14.94
C HIS A 336 3.74 4.83 -14.25
N GLY A 337 3.41 4.56 -12.98
CA GLY A 337 2.26 5.12 -12.27
C GLY A 337 2.35 6.60 -11.89
N TYR A 338 1.51 7.00 -10.95
CA TYR A 338 1.39 8.36 -10.43
C TYR A 338 1.85 8.44 -8.97
N PHE A 339 2.78 9.34 -8.68
CA PHE A 339 3.44 9.45 -7.38
C PHE A 339 3.37 10.88 -6.87
N HIS A 340 2.69 11.06 -5.74
CA HIS A 340 2.64 12.33 -5.03
C HIS A 340 3.62 12.29 -3.84
N VAL A 341 4.71 13.05 -3.94
CA VAL A 341 5.79 13.10 -2.96
C VAL A 341 5.71 14.45 -2.26
N VAL A 342 5.21 14.49 -1.02
CA VAL A 342 4.83 15.75 -0.36
C VAL A 342 5.32 15.88 1.07
N ASN A 343 5.93 17.03 1.41
CA ASN A 343 6.36 17.35 2.78
C ASN A 343 7.24 16.28 3.47
N ASN A 344 8.10 15.58 2.73
CA ASN A 344 9.09 14.66 3.31
C ASN A 344 10.40 15.40 3.60
N ASP A 345 11.12 15.00 4.66
CA ASP A 345 12.44 15.53 5.00
C ASP A 345 13.53 14.57 4.51
N TYR A 346 14.35 15.04 3.57
CA TYR A 346 15.49 14.32 3.02
C TYR A 346 16.75 14.94 3.58
N THR A 347 17.36 14.24 4.52
CA THR A 347 18.57 14.73 5.20
C THR A 347 19.83 14.10 4.67
N HIS A 348 19.74 12.91 4.07
CA HIS A 348 20.86 12.18 3.51
C HIS A 348 20.44 11.37 2.29
N TRP A 349 21.34 11.29 1.33
CA TRP A 349 21.38 10.28 0.26
C TRP A 349 22.85 10.14 -0.16
N GLU A 350 23.23 9.08 -0.87
CA GLU A 350 24.60 8.98 -1.41
C GLU A 350 24.61 9.10 -2.93
N MET A 351 23.56 8.64 -3.62
CA MET A 351 23.49 8.64 -5.08
C MET A 351 22.41 9.58 -5.64
N TYR A 352 21.16 9.43 -5.21
CA TYR A 352 20.05 10.31 -5.55
C TYR A 352 18.92 10.13 -4.53
N ALA A 353 18.01 11.09 -4.42
CA ALA A 353 16.82 10.94 -3.60
C ALA A 353 15.67 10.30 -4.41
N ILE A 354 15.18 11.00 -5.43
CA ILE A 354 14.00 10.59 -6.22
C ILE A 354 14.46 10.10 -7.60
N GLY A 355 13.99 8.94 -8.03
CA GLY A 355 14.35 8.41 -9.35
C GLY A 355 13.25 7.62 -10.01
N GLY A 356 13.51 7.16 -11.24
CA GLY A 356 12.55 6.34 -11.95
C GLY A 356 12.96 6.00 -13.38
N SER A 357 12.24 5.04 -13.95
CA SER A 357 12.36 4.59 -15.34
C SER A 357 10.96 4.28 -15.89
N ALA A 358 10.81 4.17 -17.21
CA ALA A 358 9.52 3.89 -17.86
C ALA A 358 8.40 4.90 -17.54
N ASN A 359 8.70 6.19 -17.72
CA ASN A 359 7.73 7.29 -17.74
C ASN A 359 6.76 7.39 -16.53
N PRO A 360 7.26 7.37 -15.28
CA PRO A 360 6.41 7.66 -14.12
C PRO A 360 6.03 9.14 -14.08
N THR A 361 4.86 9.45 -13.55
CA THR A 361 4.50 10.82 -13.16
C THR A 361 4.89 11.08 -11.71
N ILE A 362 5.79 12.02 -11.47
CA ILE A 362 6.27 12.38 -10.14
C ILE A 362 5.92 13.83 -9.84
N ASN A 363 5.12 14.05 -8.80
CA ASN A 363 4.76 15.36 -8.30
C ASN A 363 5.41 15.59 -6.94
N SER A 364 6.55 16.29 -6.91
CA SER A 364 7.28 16.68 -5.70
C SER A 364 6.78 18.04 -5.19
N GLN A 365 6.22 18.10 -3.98
CA GLN A 365 5.65 19.32 -3.44
C GLN A 365 6.02 19.56 -1.96
N GLY A 366 6.60 20.73 -1.66
CA GLY A 366 6.89 21.16 -0.28
C GLY A 366 7.86 20.27 0.49
N ASN A 367 8.65 19.41 -0.17
CA ASN A 367 9.68 18.61 0.48
C ASN A 367 10.88 19.47 0.90
N ARG A 368 11.71 18.94 1.80
CA ARG A 368 12.97 19.55 2.19
C ARG A 368 14.12 18.63 1.81
N PHE A 369 15.06 19.13 1.01
CA PHE A 369 16.22 18.39 0.53
C PHE A 369 17.51 19.03 1.01
N VAL A 370 18.25 18.33 1.87
CA VAL A 370 19.61 18.72 2.26
C VAL A 370 20.59 17.85 1.50
N ALA A 371 21.21 18.42 0.46
CA ALA A 371 22.18 17.64 -0.30
C ALA A 371 23.40 17.25 0.56
N PRO A 372 23.98 16.07 0.32
CA PRO A 372 25.28 15.67 0.88
C PRO A 372 26.37 16.66 0.49
N ASP A 373 27.48 16.69 1.23
CA ASP A 373 28.61 17.57 0.90
C ASP A 373 29.31 17.16 -0.40
N ASP A 374 29.15 15.91 -0.85
CA ASP A 374 29.64 15.45 -2.14
C ASP A 374 29.06 16.28 -3.31
N SER A 375 29.95 16.86 -4.12
CA SER A 375 29.59 17.65 -5.30
C SER A 375 28.89 16.83 -6.39
N PHE A 376 29.04 15.51 -6.41
CA PHE A 376 28.42 14.64 -7.42
C PHE A 376 27.00 14.20 -7.04
N SER A 377 26.57 14.45 -5.79
CA SER A 377 25.28 14.01 -5.26
C SER A 377 24.34 15.18 -4.97
N LYS A 378 24.50 16.30 -5.69
CA LYS A 378 23.65 17.50 -5.53
C LYS A 378 22.31 17.39 -6.24
N GLU A 379 22.24 16.61 -7.30
CA GLU A 379 20.98 16.39 -8.01
C GLU A 379 20.08 15.45 -7.20
N VAL A 380 18.87 15.92 -6.89
CA VAL A 380 17.83 15.15 -6.19
C VAL A 380 17.32 14.01 -7.07
N THR A 381 17.27 14.26 -8.39
CA THR A 381 16.61 13.43 -9.39
C THR A 381 17.56 12.46 -10.11
N LYS A 382 17.07 11.26 -10.44
CA LYS A 382 17.75 10.33 -11.33
C LYS A 382 16.79 9.67 -12.34
N HIS A 383 16.92 10.05 -13.60
CA HIS A 383 16.24 9.41 -14.72
C HIS A 383 17.03 8.18 -15.15
N GLU A 384 16.57 7.00 -14.75
CA GLU A 384 17.24 5.72 -15.00
C GLU A 384 16.82 5.14 -16.35
N ASP A 385 17.75 4.42 -16.98
CA ASP A 385 17.50 3.54 -18.13
C ASP A 385 16.88 4.24 -19.37
N ALA A 386 16.98 5.57 -19.47
CA ALA A 386 16.45 6.36 -20.59
C ALA A 386 17.40 7.52 -20.99
N PRO A 387 17.58 7.81 -22.29
CA PRO A 387 18.28 9.02 -22.74
C PRO A 387 17.44 10.27 -22.53
N GLU A 388 18.07 11.45 -22.51
CA GLU A 388 17.38 12.74 -22.34
C GLU A 388 16.29 13.00 -23.39
N SER A 389 16.49 12.56 -24.63
CA SER A 389 15.47 12.63 -25.68
C SER A 389 14.16 11.89 -25.34
N GLU A 390 14.20 10.99 -24.37
CA GLU A 390 13.03 10.25 -23.89
C GLU A 390 12.55 10.81 -22.55
N TRP A 391 13.43 10.86 -21.53
CA TRP A 391 12.98 11.24 -20.17
C TRP A 391 12.58 12.70 -20.07
N SER A 392 13.08 13.58 -20.95
CA SER A 392 12.63 14.98 -21.01
C SER A 392 11.13 15.14 -21.30
N HIS A 393 10.45 14.09 -21.77
CA HIS A 393 9.01 14.05 -21.97
C HIS A 393 8.22 13.50 -20.78
N TRP A 394 8.89 12.90 -19.78
CA TRP A 394 8.24 12.39 -18.58
C TRP A 394 7.74 13.54 -17.71
N ASN A 395 6.70 13.33 -16.91
CA ASN A 395 6.07 14.40 -16.14
C ASN A 395 6.63 14.47 -14.71
N TRP A 396 7.78 15.12 -14.52
CA TRP A 396 8.43 15.28 -13.21
C TRP A 396 8.42 16.75 -12.80
N ARG A 397 7.73 17.03 -11.69
CA ARG A 397 7.46 18.39 -11.20
C ARG A 397 8.03 18.56 -9.80
N SER A 398 8.47 19.79 -9.50
CA SER A 398 8.87 20.25 -8.18
C SER A 398 8.22 21.61 -7.91
N GLU A 399 7.47 21.72 -6.82
CA GLU A 399 6.76 22.94 -6.41
C GLU A 399 6.90 23.19 -4.90
N GLY A 400 7.43 24.36 -4.51
CA GLY A 400 7.57 24.72 -3.09
C GLY A 400 8.61 23.92 -2.32
N ASP A 401 9.41 23.07 -2.98
CA ASP A 401 10.50 22.31 -2.34
C ASP A 401 11.63 23.24 -1.84
N LEU A 402 12.19 22.94 -0.66
CA LEU A 402 13.35 23.64 -0.09
C LEU A 402 14.62 22.88 -0.44
N MET A 403 15.44 23.50 -1.27
CA MET A 403 16.75 22.97 -1.66
C MET A 403 17.86 23.58 -0.79
N LEU A 404 18.60 22.74 -0.08
CA LEU A 404 19.68 23.13 0.82
C LEU A 404 21.00 22.46 0.40
N ASN A 405 22.11 23.08 0.78
CA ASN A 405 23.47 22.62 0.47
C ASN A 405 23.73 22.37 -1.03
N GLY A 406 23.12 23.18 -1.90
CA GLY A 406 23.28 23.06 -3.35
C GLY A 406 22.42 21.99 -4.01
N ALA A 407 21.45 21.40 -3.30
CA ALA A 407 20.47 20.52 -3.90
C ALA A 407 19.76 21.18 -5.08
N PHE A 408 19.40 20.41 -6.10
CA PHE A 408 18.52 20.86 -7.18
C PHE A 408 17.72 19.71 -7.77
N PHE A 409 16.61 20.03 -8.42
CA PHE A 409 15.71 19.07 -9.05
C PHE A 409 15.64 19.34 -10.56
N THR A 410 15.91 18.32 -11.38
CA THR A 410 15.80 18.42 -12.83
C THR A 410 14.37 18.12 -13.26
N LEU A 411 13.66 19.16 -13.71
CA LEU A 411 12.28 19.06 -14.18
C LEU A 411 12.22 18.43 -15.57
N SER A 412 11.11 17.76 -15.88
CA SER A 412 10.85 17.21 -17.20
C SER A 412 9.37 17.31 -17.59
N GLY A 413 9.10 17.18 -18.89
CA GLY A 413 7.76 17.17 -19.45
C GLY A 413 7.29 18.55 -19.88
N ALA A 414 6.13 18.59 -20.53
CA ALA A 414 5.47 19.86 -20.79
C ALA A 414 5.10 20.46 -19.43
N GLY A 415 5.77 21.55 -19.05
CA GLY A 415 5.45 22.35 -17.86
C GLY A 415 3.99 22.84 -17.84
N PRO A 416 3.61 23.78 -16.96
CA PRO A 416 2.22 24.05 -16.53
C PRO A 416 1.24 24.57 -17.62
N THR A 417 1.56 24.47 -18.90
CA THR A 417 0.74 24.91 -20.04
C THR A 417 -0.42 23.97 -20.39
N LYS A 418 -0.60 22.83 -19.71
CA LYS A 418 -1.82 21.98 -19.82
C LYS A 418 -2.70 21.90 -18.57
N SER A 419 -2.31 22.52 -17.45
CA SER A 419 -3.17 22.69 -16.27
C SER A 419 -3.41 24.18 -15.99
N SER A 420 -4.00 24.88 -16.96
CA SER A 420 -4.37 26.31 -16.83
C SER A 420 -5.41 26.61 -15.72
N SER A 421 -5.83 25.61 -14.94
CA SER A 421 -6.63 25.78 -13.72
C SER A 421 -5.78 26.12 -12.48
N TYR A 422 -4.45 25.94 -12.49
CA TYR A 422 -3.62 26.01 -11.27
C TYR A 422 -2.82 27.30 -11.07
N SER A 423 -2.71 28.18 -12.06
CA SER A 423 -2.03 29.47 -11.85
C SER A 423 -2.73 30.41 -10.87
N ARG A 424 -3.97 30.09 -10.45
CA ARG A 424 -4.70 30.82 -9.38
C ARG A 424 -4.71 30.11 -8.02
N ALA A 425 -4.20 28.88 -7.92
CA ALA A 425 -4.12 28.12 -6.67
C ALA A 425 -2.72 28.19 -6.00
N SER A 426 -1.81 29.00 -6.53
CA SER A 426 -0.48 29.31 -5.96
C SER A 426 -0.52 29.87 -4.53
N SER A 427 -1.70 30.14 -3.96
CA SER A 427 -1.87 30.52 -2.55
C SER A 427 -2.12 29.35 -1.59
N LEU A 428 -2.18 28.10 -2.07
CA LEU A 428 -2.48 26.90 -1.27
C LEU A 428 -1.34 25.86 -1.27
N ALA A 429 -0.11 26.29 -1.56
CA ALA A 429 1.07 25.44 -1.57
C ALA A 429 1.17 24.57 -0.29
N ALA A 430 1.75 23.38 -0.42
CA ALA A 430 2.30 22.61 0.70
C ALA A 430 3.09 23.55 1.66
N ARG A 431 3.28 23.17 2.94
CA ARG A 431 3.96 24.04 3.94
C ARG A 431 5.17 24.72 3.27
N PRO A 432 5.49 25.98 3.62
CA PRO A 432 6.82 26.47 3.32
C PRO A 432 7.76 25.42 3.90
N SER A 433 8.54 24.83 3.02
CA SER A 433 9.34 23.64 3.23
C SER A 433 10.36 23.81 4.37
N SER A 434 10.49 25.04 4.88
CA SER A 434 11.10 25.41 6.16
C SER A 434 10.52 24.70 7.39
N ASN A 435 9.23 24.33 7.39
CA ASN A 435 8.59 23.68 8.53
C ASN A 435 8.57 22.15 8.44
N VAL A 436 9.09 21.58 7.35
CA VAL A 436 9.09 20.12 7.12
C VAL A 436 9.84 19.39 8.23
N GLY A 437 10.98 19.93 8.67
CA GLY A 437 11.72 19.35 9.79
C GLY A 437 10.93 19.31 11.10
N GLU A 438 10.01 20.25 11.34
CA GLU A 438 9.16 20.21 12.54
C GLU A 438 8.01 19.19 12.44
N ILE A 439 7.37 19.08 11.27
CA ILE A 439 6.22 18.16 11.10
C ILE A 439 6.63 16.71 10.96
N THR A 440 7.90 16.45 10.65
CA THR A 440 8.50 15.11 10.54
C THR A 440 9.36 14.75 11.76
N ILE A 441 9.41 15.60 12.79
CA ILE A 441 10.24 15.37 13.99
C ILE A 441 9.86 14.08 14.74
N SER A 442 8.61 13.64 14.62
CA SER A 442 8.10 12.42 15.23
C SER A 442 7.94 11.26 14.24
N SER A 443 8.54 11.34 13.06
CA SER A 443 8.53 10.22 12.12
C SER A 443 9.18 8.97 12.71
N GLY A 444 8.69 7.81 12.31
CA GLY A 444 9.09 6.51 12.87
C GLY A 444 8.10 5.97 13.91
N ALA A 445 8.44 4.81 14.48
CA ALA A 445 7.66 4.15 15.51
C ALA A 445 7.56 5.02 16.77
N LEU A 446 6.32 5.25 17.20
CA LEU A 446 6.01 6.13 18.32
C LEU A 446 6.10 5.41 19.67
N SER A 447 6.68 6.08 20.66
CA SER A 447 6.69 5.62 22.05
C SER A 447 5.42 6.03 22.81
N CYS A 448 4.24 5.58 22.34
CA CYS A 448 2.97 5.89 22.99
C CYS A 448 2.87 5.22 24.37
N LYS A 449 2.43 5.98 25.39
CA LYS A 449 2.15 5.44 26.74
C LYS A 449 0.65 5.47 27.03
N LYS A 450 0.16 4.41 27.68
CA LYS A 450 -1.25 4.34 28.10
C LYS A 450 -1.57 5.46 29.08
N GLY A 451 -2.71 6.12 28.90
CA GLY A 451 -3.16 7.23 29.75
C GLY A 451 -2.49 8.59 29.48
N SER A 452 -1.68 8.70 28.43
CA SER A 452 -1.14 9.98 27.94
C SER A 452 -1.38 10.14 26.45
N HIS A 453 -1.19 11.36 25.94
CA HIS A 453 -1.03 11.56 24.50
C HIS A 453 0.08 10.64 23.97
N CYS A 454 -0.13 10.18 22.75
CA CYS A 454 0.96 9.74 21.91
C CYS A 454 1.41 10.95 21.06
#